data_AF-A0A7R8UYL4-F1
#
_entry.id   AF-A0A7R8UYL4-F1
#
_cell.length_a   1.000
_cell.length_b   1.000
_cell.length_c   1.000
_cell.angle_alpha   90.00
_cell.angle_beta   90.00
_cell.angle_gamma   90.00
#
_symmetry.space_group_name_H-M   'P 1'
#
loop_
_entity.id
_entity.type
_entity.pdbx_description
1 polymer ?
#
loop_
_entity_poly.entity_id
_entity_poly.type
_entity_poly.pdbx_seq_one_letter_code
_entity_poly.pdbx_strand_id
1 'polypeptide(L)'
;MSSMKLRHSILDKPLSRGKGEVSLSCFALLFSEVVQYCQNRVYTVPELQARLHELGQDVGTRVIDIYFVRERSSKRETKLTNMLLFVKTTLWKNLFGKEAEKLEHANDDERTYYIIEKESLVNMFISVPKDKGSLNCASFIAGIVEAVLTHCGFPCKVTAHWHKGTTYMVKFEDFVIARDKQLEEK
;
A
#
# COMPACT_ATOMS: atom_id res chain seq x y z
N MET A 1 -0.78 51.58 -21.05
CA MET A 1 -1.11 51.00 -19.73
C MET A 1 -0.62 49.56 -19.72
N SER A 2 0.36 49.23 -18.89
CA SER A 2 0.92 47.88 -18.81
C SER A 2 -0.06 46.97 -18.06
N SER A 3 -0.54 45.92 -18.74
CA SER A 3 -1.34 44.87 -18.11
C SER A 3 -0.46 44.14 -17.10
N MET A 4 -0.71 44.36 -15.81
CA MET A 4 -0.13 43.55 -14.74
C MET A 4 -0.66 42.12 -14.91
N LYS A 5 0.20 41.20 -15.36
CA LYS A 5 -0.08 39.76 -15.27
C LYS A 5 -0.33 39.42 -13.80
N LEU A 6 -1.60 39.18 -13.44
CA LEU A 6 -1.98 38.57 -12.17
C LEU A 6 -1.15 37.29 -11.98
N ARG A 7 -0.33 37.26 -10.93
CA ARG A 7 0.39 36.04 -10.55
C ARG A 7 -0.66 35.08 -10.01
N HIS A 8 -1.11 34.13 -10.84
CA HIS A 8 -2.00 33.06 -10.42
C HIS A 8 -1.36 32.33 -9.23
N SER A 9 -2.09 32.25 -8.12
CA SER A 9 -1.68 31.48 -6.95
C SER A 9 -1.51 30.02 -7.35
N ILE A 10 -0.62 29.30 -6.65
CA ILE A 10 -0.53 27.85 -6.83
C ILE A 10 -1.85 27.13 -6.50
N LEU A 11 -2.69 27.77 -5.69
CA LEU A 11 -4.02 27.30 -5.32
C LEU A 11 -5.05 27.47 -6.45
N ASP A 12 -4.81 28.41 -7.37
CA ASP A 12 -5.67 28.66 -8.54
C ASP A 12 -5.37 27.69 -9.69
N LYS A 13 -4.32 26.87 -9.55
CA LYS A 13 -3.94 25.88 -10.55
C LYS A 13 -4.62 24.55 -10.21
N PRO A 14 -5.33 23.91 -11.17
CA PRO A 14 -5.83 22.56 -10.95
C PRO A 14 -4.65 21.64 -10.63
N LEU A 15 -4.86 20.70 -9.71
CA LEU A 15 -3.85 19.70 -9.38
C LEU A 15 -3.41 18.99 -10.66
N SER A 16 -2.08 18.87 -10.85
CA SER A 16 -1.53 18.07 -11.93
C SER A 16 -2.13 16.66 -11.86
N ARG A 17 -2.59 16.14 -13.01
CA ARG A 17 -3.08 14.76 -13.12
C ARG A 17 -1.98 13.72 -12.85
N GLY A 18 -0.71 14.15 -12.76
CA GLY A 18 0.33 13.42 -12.04
C GLY A 18 0.70 12.06 -12.62
N LYS A 19 0.69 11.92 -13.94
CA LYS A 19 1.22 10.74 -14.63
C LYS A 19 2.64 11.01 -15.12
N GLY A 20 3.57 11.14 -14.18
CA GLY A 20 5.00 11.15 -14.49
C GLY A 20 5.50 9.71 -14.55
N GLU A 21 6.08 9.31 -15.66
CA GLU A 21 6.72 8.00 -15.78
C GLU A 21 8.17 8.11 -15.28
N VAL A 22 8.56 7.19 -14.40
CA VAL A 22 9.92 7.08 -13.87
C VAL A 22 10.40 5.66 -14.14
N SER A 23 11.69 5.52 -14.49
CA SER A 23 12.29 4.21 -14.68
C SER A 23 12.16 3.36 -13.41
N LEU A 24 11.75 2.10 -13.58
CA LEU A 24 11.66 1.12 -12.50
C LEU A 24 13.01 0.95 -11.77
N SER A 25 14.12 1.07 -12.49
CA SER A 25 15.47 1.03 -11.92
C SER A 25 15.74 2.15 -10.92
N CYS A 26 15.13 3.32 -11.09
CA CYS A 26 15.28 4.45 -10.16
C CYS A 26 14.65 4.10 -8.80
N PHE A 27 13.43 3.54 -8.83
CA PHE A 27 12.77 3.03 -7.62
C PHE A 27 13.58 1.90 -6.98
N ALA A 28 14.06 0.94 -7.78
CA ALA A 28 14.85 -0.19 -7.31
C ALA A 28 16.10 0.25 -6.54
N LEU A 29 16.90 1.15 -7.12
CA LEU A 29 18.13 1.66 -6.52
C LEU A 29 17.83 2.46 -5.24
N LEU A 30 16.83 3.35 -5.26
CA LEU A 30 16.43 4.12 -4.08
C LEU A 30 15.95 3.20 -2.95
N PHE A 31 15.09 2.23 -3.27
CA PHE A 31 14.54 1.32 -2.28
C PHE A 31 15.62 0.40 -1.69
N SER A 32 16.56 -0.07 -2.51
CA SER A 32 17.72 -0.82 -2.03
C SER A 32 18.53 -0.04 -0.99
N GLU A 33 18.81 1.24 -1.24
CA GLU A 33 19.50 2.10 -0.29
C GLU A 33 18.68 2.38 0.97
N VAL A 34 17.35 2.52 0.86
CA VAL A 34 16.47 2.62 2.04
C VAL A 34 16.55 1.37 2.91
N VAL A 35 16.52 0.18 2.31
CA VAL A 35 16.65 -1.08 3.03
C VAL A 35 18.01 -1.18 3.73
N GLN A 36 19.11 -0.85 3.03
CA GLN A 36 20.45 -0.82 3.63
C GLN A 36 20.56 0.21 4.76
N TYR A 37 20.03 1.41 4.56
CA TYR A 37 20.00 2.48 5.56
C TYR A 37 19.28 2.05 6.85
N CYS A 38 18.13 1.38 6.72
CA CYS A 38 17.38 0.83 7.85
C CYS A 38 18.14 -0.33 8.49
N GLN A 39 18.71 -1.23 7.69
CA GLN A 39 19.46 -2.38 8.17
C GLN A 39 20.65 -1.99 9.04
N ASN A 40 21.36 -0.90 8.69
CA ASN A 40 22.50 -0.40 9.46
C ASN A 40 22.12 0.23 10.82
N ARG A 41 20.82 0.33 11.13
CA ARG A 41 20.29 0.97 12.36
C ARG A 41 19.43 0.04 13.21
N VAL A 42 19.36 -1.23 12.86
CA VAL A 42 18.55 -2.25 13.55
C VAL A 42 19.39 -3.49 13.80
N TYR A 43 19.03 -4.24 14.83
CA TYR A 43 19.80 -5.41 15.26
C TYR A 43 19.16 -6.73 14.80
N THR A 44 17.85 -6.71 14.50
CA THR A 44 17.09 -7.91 14.16
C THR A 44 16.28 -7.75 12.86
N VAL A 45 15.96 -8.87 12.20
CA VAL A 45 15.11 -8.88 10.99
C VAL A 45 13.69 -8.35 11.30
N PRO A 46 13.04 -8.72 12.41
CA PRO A 46 11.74 -8.14 12.77
C PRO A 46 11.77 -6.61 12.94
N GLU A 47 12.83 -6.06 13.55
CA GLU A 47 13.00 -4.60 13.64
C GLU A 47 13.14 -3.95 12.27
N LEU A 48 13.92 -4.55 11.36
CA LEU A 48 14.04 -4.08 9.98
C LEU A 48 12.68 -4.09 9.28
N GLN A 49 11.92 -5.17 9.41
CA GLN A 49 10.59 -5.29 8.83
C GLN A 49 9.62 -4.25 9.41
N ALA A 50 9.68 -4.00 10.72
CA ALA A 50 8.88 -2.96 11.37
C ALA A 50 9.23 -1.56 10.84
N ARG A 51 10.52 -1.22 10.70
CA ARG A 51 10.95 0.05 10.11
C ARG A 51 10.50 0.22 8.66
N LEU A 52 10.61 -0.82 7.85
CA LEU A 52 10.10 -0.79 6.48
C LEU A 52 8.58 -0.64 6.44
N HIS A 53 7.87 -1.30 7.36
CA HIS A 53 6.43 -1.17 7.49
C HIS A 53 6.00 0.27 7.86
N GLU A 54 6.68 0.91 8.81
CA GLU A 54 6.46 2.33 9.18
C GLU A 54 6.62 3.26 7.96
N LEU A 55 7.71 3.10 7.20
CA LEU A 55 7.93 3.87 5.96
C LEU A 55 6.84 3.61 4.91
N GLY A 56 6.34 2.38 4.84
CA GLY A 56 5.22 2.01 3.99
C GLY A 56 3.93 2.73 4.39
N GLN A 57 3.65 2.81 5.69
CA GLN A 57 2.47 3.52 6.20
C GLN A 57 2.50 5.00 5.81
N ASP A 58 3.64 5.67 5.97
CA ASP A 58 3.82 7.07 5.57
C ASP A 58 3.50 7.30 4.08
N VAL A 59 3.89 6.36 3.22
CA VAL A 59 3.56 6.39 1.78
C VAL A 59 2.06 6.16 1.57
N GLY A 60 1.49 5.14 2.21
CA GLY A 60 0.07 4.79 2.07
C GLY A 60 -0.88 5.93 2.45
N THR A 61 -0.61 6.63 3.57
CA THR A 61 -1.39 7.78 4.02
C THR A 61 -1.42 8.91 2.98
N ARG A 62 -0.32 9.13 2.24
CA ARG A 62 -0.25 10.18 1.22
C ARG A 62 -0.89 9.78 -0.11
N VAL A 63 -0.77 8.50 -0.48
CA VAL A 63 -1.29 7.97 -1.75
C VAL A 63 -2.82 8.04 -1.79
N ILE A 64 -3.48 7.74 -0.68
CA ILE A 64 -4.94 7.61 -0.65
C ILE A 64 -5.68 8.94 -0.86
N ASP A 65 -5.21 10.02 -0.23
CA ASP A 65 -5.82 11.34 -0.37
C ASP A 65 -5.70 11.86 -1.81
N ILE A 66 -4.52 11.71 -2.40
CA ILE A 66 -4.27 12.08 -3.80
C ILE A 66 -5.17 11.28 -4.73
N TYR A 67 -5.36 9.98 -4.46
CA TYR A 67 -6.22 9.13 -5.27
C TYR A 67 -7.69 9.60 -5.24
N PHE A 68 -8.26 9.87 -4.06
CA PHE A 68 -9.66 10.30 -3.95
C PHE A 68 -9.93 11.65 -4.62
N VAL A 69 -8.99 12.58 -4.51
CA VAL A 69 -9.11 13.91 -5.14
C VAL A 69 -9.00 13.83 -6.67
N ARG A 70 -8.11 12.99 -7.21
CA ARG A 70 -7.87 12.91 -8.66
C ARG A 70 -8.85 12.01 -9.41
N GLU A 71 -9.17 10.85 -8.86
CA GLU A 71 -9.73 9.74 -9.65
C GLU A 71 -11.16 9.35 -9.25
N ARG A 72 -11.66 9.79 -8.07
CA ARG A 72 -12.95 9.33 -7.53
C ARG A 72 -13.97 10.42 -7.25
N SER A 73 -13.72 11.66 -7.64
CA SER A 73 -14.58 12.80 -7.26
C SER A 73 -14.86 12.82 -5.75
N SER A 74 -13.87 12.43 -4.94
CA SER A 74 -13.97 12.28 -3.48
C SER A 74 -14.94 11.20 -2.97
N LYS A 75 -15.42 10.28 -3.82
CA LYS A 75 -16.25 9.14 -3.37
C LYS A 75 -15.38 8.09 -2.65
N ARG A 76 -15.70 7.83 -1.39
CA ARG A 76 -15.07 6.80 -0.56
C ARG A 76 -15.85 5.50 -0.58
N GLU A 77 -15.14 4.38 -0.52
CA GLU A 77 -15.76 3.06 -0.38
C GLU A 77 -16.19 2.83 1.07
N THR A 78 -17.40 2.30 1.25
CA THR A 78 -17.98 2.02 2.58
C THR A 78 -18.13 0.53 2.86
N LYS A 79 -18.23 -0.29 1.81
CA LYS A 79 -18.28 -1.76 1.90
C LYS A 79 -16.87 -2.35 1.87
N LEU A 80 -16.61 -3.33 2.73
CA LEU A 80 -15.30 -3.97 2.86
C LEU A 80 -14.87 -4.64 1.55
N THR A 81 -15.78 -5.39 0.91
CA THR A 81 -15.52 -6.06 -0.36
C THR A 81 -15.07 -5.09 -1.45
N ASN A 82 -15.71 -3.93 -1.56
CA ASN A 82 -15.32 -2.91 -2.53
C ASN A 82 -13.94 -2.32 -2.22
N MET A 83 -13.63 -2.13 -0.94
CA MET A 83 -12.34 -1.60 -0.52
C MET A 83 -11.20 -2.60 -0.77
N LEU A 84 -11.43 -3.89 -0.51
CA LEU A 84 -10.47 -4.95 -0.84
C LEU A 84 -10.26 -5.09 -2.36
N LEU A 85 -11.32 -4.99 -3.16
CA LEU A 85 -11.22 -4.94 -4.62
C LEU A 85 -10.46 -3.71 -5.11
N PHE A 86 -10.67 -2.55 -4.47
CA PHE A 86 -9.89 -1.35 -4.75
C PHE A 86 -8.39 -1.57 -4.50
N VAL A 87 -8.02 -2.22 -3.39
CA VAL A 87 -6.63 -2.56 -3.09
C VAL A 87 -6.05 -3.51 -4.16
N LYS A 88 -6.75 -4.62 -4.47
CA LYS A 88 -6.32 -5.61 -5.47
C LYS A 88 -6.10 -5.00 -6.85
N THR A 89 -7.01 -4.12 -7.28
CA THR A 89 -7.06 -3.65 -8.66
C THR A 89 -6.35 -2.31 -8.81
N THR A 90 -6.87 -1.29 -8.15
CA THR A 90 -6.52 0.09 -8.46
C THR A 90 -5.27 0.53 -7.74
N LEU A 91 -5.17 0.27 -6.42
CA LEU A 91 -3.95 0.57 -5.69
C LEU A 91 -2.78 -0.22 -6.28
N TRP A 92 -2.97 -1.51 -6.52
CA TRP A 92 -1.93 -2.37 -7.11
C TRP A 92 -1.48 -1.89 -8.48
N LYS A 93 -2.41 -1.56 -9.40
CA LYS A 93 -2.06 -0.99 -10.71
C LYS A 93 -1.28 0.32 -10.58
N ASN A 94 -1.66 1.18 -9.65
CA ASN A 94 -0.97 2.46 -9.43
C ASN A 94 0.44 2.28 -8.88
N LEU A 95 0.68 1.26 -8.04
CA LEU A 95 2.00 0.99 -7.48
C LEU A 95 2.90 0.16 -8.41
N PHE A 96 2.31 -0.77 -9.16
CA PHE A 96 3.03 -1.89 -9.78
C PHE A 96 2.71 -2.09 -11.27
N GLY A 97 1.78 -1.32 -11.84
CA GLY A 97 1.36 -1.44 -13.24
C GLY A 97 0.51 -2.68 -13.56
N LYS A 98 0.19 -3.50 -12.55
CA LYS A 98 -0.64 -4.71 -12.68
C LYS A 98 -1.55 -4.89 -11.47
N GLU A 99 -2.60 -5.70 -11.60
CA GLU A 99 -3.43 -6.11 -10.46
C GLU A 99 -2.69 -7.14 -9.59
N ALA A 100 -3.09 -7.25 -8.33
CA ALA A 100 -2.66 -8.36 -7.50
C ALA A 100 -3.24 -9.66 -8.05
N GLU A 101 -2.51 -10.76 -7.99
CA GLU A 101 -2.90 -12.03 -8.59
C GLU A 101 -4.15 -12.61 -7.93
N LYS A 102 -4.16 -12.72 -6.60
CA LYS A 102 -5.30 -13.27 -5.83
C LYS A 102 -5.70 -12.40 -4.66
N LEU A 103 -6.99 -12.47 -4.36
CA LEU A 103 -7.61 -11.98 -3.14
C LEU A 103 -8.44 -13.14 -2.58
N GLU A 104 -8.01 -13.72 -1.47
CA GLU A 104 -8.64 -14.87 -0.82
C GLU A 104 -9.19 -14.43 0.55
N HIS A 105 -10.28 -15.05 1.01
CA HIS A 105 -10.80 -14.92 2.36
C HIS A 105 -10.39 -16.15 3.17
N ALA A 106 -10.03 -15.98 4.44
CA ALA A 106 -9.69 -17.12 5.29
C ALA A 106 -10.94 -17.97 5.56
N ASN A 107 -10.80 -19.29 5.50
CA ASN A 107 -11.92 -20.21 5.70
C ASN A 107 -12.36 -20.29 7.18
N ASP A 108 -11.46 -19.95 8.10
CA ASP A 108 -11.57 -20.15 9.54
C ASP A 108 -11.63 -18.84 10.35
N ASP A 109 -11.41 -17.69 9.71
CA ASP A 109 -11.48 -16.38 10.36
C ASP A 109 -12.08 -15.34 9.42
N GLU A 110 -13.32 -14.93 9.69
CA GLU A 110 -14.04 -13.96 8.87
C GLU A 110 -13.32 -12.60 8.77
N ARG A 111 -12.42 -12.29 9.71
CA ARG A 111 -11.67 -11.04 9.75
C ARG A 111 -10.42 -11.06 8.89
N THR A 112 -10.01 -12.22 8.39
CA THR A 112 -8.71 -12.40 7.75
C THR A 112 -8.86 -12.59 6.24
N TYR A 113 -8.17 -11.75 5.49
CA TYR A 113 -8.10 -11.78 4.03
C TYR A 113 -6.63 -11.87 3.59
N TYR A 114 -6.40 -12.43 2.41
CA TYR A 114 -5.07 -12.63 1.85
C TYR A 114 -4.98 -11.98 0.47
N ILE A 115 -4.00 -11.11 0.27
CA ILE A 115 -3.60 -10.63 -1.05
C ILE A 115 -2.34 -11.39 -1.43
N ILE A 116 -2.33 -12.09 -2.56
CA ILE A 116 -1.23 -13.00 -2.93
C ILE A 116 -0.62 -12.56 -4.25
N GLU A 117 0.71 -12.51 -4.28
CA GLU A 117 1.53 -12.27 -5.45
C GLU A 117 2.57 -13.39 -5.59
N LYS A 118 2.58 -14.10 -6.73
CA LYS A 118 3.64 -15.09 -7.00
C LYS A 118 5.03 -14.45 -7.04
N GLU A 119 5.13 -13.25 -7.63
CA GLU A 119 6.37 -12.49 -7.78
C GLU A 119 6.19 -11.04 -7.28
N SER A 120 6.75 -10.75 -6.11
CA SER A 120 6.72 -9.40 -5.51
C SER A 120 7.82 -8.53 -6.10
N LEU A 121 7.43 -7.40 -6.71
CA LEU A 121 8.35 -6.44 -7.33
C LEU A 121 9.43 -5.96 -6.36
N VAL A 122 9.09 -5.64 -5.11
CA VAL A 122 10.08 -5.18 -4.12
C VAL A 122 11.12 -6.25 -3.77
N ASN A 123 10.78 -7.53 -3.90
CA ASN A 123 11.72 -8.62 -3.65
C ASN A 123 12.60 -8.92 -4.89
N MET A 124 12.21 -8.46 -6.08
CA MET A 124 13.03 -8.60 -7.30
C MET A 124 14.21 -7.61 -7.35
N PHE A 125 14.12 -6.49 -6.61
CA PHE A 125 15.09 -5.39 -6.71
C PHE A 125 16.14 -5.36 -5.61
N ILE A 126 16.03 -6.26 -4.64
CA ILE A 126 16.97 -6.37 -3.52
C ILE A 126 17.70 -7.71 -3.61
N SER A 127 19.02 -7.66 -3.58
CA SER A 127 19.82 -8.86 -3.34
C SER A 127 19.77 -9.15 -1.84
N VAL A 128 18.90 -10.07 -1.42
CA VAL A 128 18.90 -10.53 -0.03
C VAL A 128 20.20 -11.29 0.22
N PRO A 129 21.04 -10.89 1.19
CA PRO A 129 22.23 -11.64 1.55
C PRO A 129 21.88 -13.09 1.92
N LYS A 130 22.67 -14.07 1.44
CA LYS A 130 22.38 -15.52 1.56
C LYS A 130 22.24 -15.99 3.02
N ASP A 131 22.83 -15.25 3.97
CA ASP A 131 22.78 -15.46 5.41
C ASP A 131 21.47 -14.98 6.07
N LYS A 132 20.64 -14.19 5.36
CA LYS A 132 19.41 -13.57 5.88
C LYS A 132 18.16 -13.99 5.11
N GLY A 133 18.05 -15.28 4.76
CA GLY A 133 16.98 -15.88 3.95
C GLY A 133 15.52 -15.67 4.43
N SER A 134 15.29 -14.90 5.51
CA SER A 134 13.98 -14.49 6.02
C SER A 134 13.61 -13.03 5.76
N LEU A 135 14.48 -12.21 5.15
CA LEU A 135 14.17 -10.80 4.90
C LEU A 135 13.01 -10.66 3.90
N ASN A 136 11.87 -10.20 4.40
CA ASN A 136 10.70 -9.93 3.56
C ASN A 136 10.46 -8.42 3.44
N CYS A 137 11.00 -7.79 2.39
CA CYS A 137 10.78 -6.36 2.12
C CYS A 137 9.36 -6.04 1.65
N ALA A 138 8.54 -7.07 1.40
CA ALA A 138 7.10 -6.89 1.29
C ALA A 138 6.47 -6.29 2.55
N SER A 139 7.16 -6.27 3.69
CA SER A 139 6.72 -5.52 4.89
C SER A 139 6.48 -4.04 4.60
N PHE A 140 7.24 -3.43 3.68
CA PHE A 140 7.00 -2.06 3.21
C PHE A 140 5.63 -1.94 2.50
N ILE A 141 5.33 -2.86 1.58
CA ILE A 141 4.03 -2.87 0.89
C ILE A 141 2.89 -3.16 1.89
N ALA A 142 3.11 -4.06 2.85
CA ALA A 142 2.14 -4.32 3.91
C ALA A 142 1.79 -3.04 4.68
N GLY A 143 2.77 -2.20 4.98
CA GLY A 143 2.56 -0.89 5.60
C GLY A 143 1.72 0.06 4.74
N ILE A 144 1.97 0.10 3.43
CA ILE A 144 1.17 0.88 2.48
C ILE A 144 -0.30 0.42 2.52
N VAL A 145 -0.54 -0.88 2.42
CA VAL A 145 -1.90 -1.46 2.43
C VAL A 145 -2.59 -1.20 3.75
N GLU A 146 -1.89 -1.37 4.88
CA GLU A 146 -2.42 -1.12 6.22
C GLU A 146 -2.88 0.33 6.39
N ALA A 147 -2.02 1.29 5.99
CA ALA A 147 -2.37 2.71 6.06
C ALA A 147 -3.55 3.04 5.15
N VAL A 148 -3.57 2.54 3.91
CA VAL A 148 -4.69 2.78 2.99
C VAL A 148 -6.02 2.27 3.57
N LEU A 149 -6.06 1.04 4.08
CA LEU A 149 -7.27 0.47 4.66
C LEU A 149 -7.71 1.23 5.92
N THR A 150 -6.77 1.51 6.82
CA THR A 150 -7.04 2.22 8.07
C THR A 150 -7.55 3.64 7.83
N HIS A 151 -6.90 4.40 6.93
CA HIS A 151 -7.33 5.77 6.58
C HIS A 151 -8.64 5.82 5.79
N CYS A 152 -9.04 4.72 5.15
CA CYS A 152 -10.37 4.55 4.56
C CYS A 152 -11.45 4.11 5.56
N GLY A 153 -11.12 3.96 6.85
CA GLY A 153 -12.08 3.56 7.88
C GLY A 153 -12.26 2.05 8.01
N PHE A 154 -11.28 1.25 7.57
CA PHE A 154 -11.21 -0.20 7.74
C PHE A 154 -9.94 -0.56 8.52
N PRO A 155 -9.85 -0.21 9.81
CA PRO A 155 -8.68 -0.51 10.62
C PRO A 155 -8.39 -2.00 10.65
N CYS A 156 -7.12 -2.32 10.47
CA CYS A 156 -6.63 -3.67 10.33
C CYS A 156 -5.14 -3.74 10.68
N LYS A 157 -4.64 -4.96 10.88
CA LYS A 157 -3.21 -5.26 10.85
C LYS A 157 -2.86 -6.01 9.57
N VAL A 158 -1.82 -5.57 8.87
CA VAL A 158 -1.29 -6.22 7.67
C VAL A 158 0.11 -6.74 7.94
N THR A 159 0.34 -8.01 7.60
CA THR A 159 1.65 -8.66 7.73
C THR A 159 2.01 -9.38 6.44
N ALA A 160 3.30 -9.50 6.15
CA ALA A 160 3.78 -10.13 4.92
C ALA A 160 4.48 -11.47 5.20
N HIS A 161 4.10 -12.50 4.45
CA HIS A 161 4.54 -13.89 4.64
C HIS A 161 4.98 -14.52 3.32
N TRP A 162 5.86 -15.51 3.41
CA TRP A 162 6.22 -16.37 2.28
C TRP A 162 5.25 -17.54 2.20
N HIS A 163 4.17 -17.37 1.45
CA HIS A 163 3.15 -18.40 1.22
C HIS A 163 2.60 -18.23 -0.19
N LYS A 164 2.63 -19.30 -1.02
CA LYS A 164 2.26 -19.26 -2.45
C LYS A 164 2.91 -18.08 -3.22
N GLY A 165 4.14 -17.72 -2.85
CA GLY A 165 4.79 -16.46 -3.24
C GLY A 165 4.87 -15.52 -2.05
N THR A 166 4.61 -14.23 -2.29
CA THR A 166 4.44 -13.22 -1.24
C THR A 166 2.96 -13.04 -0.93
N THR A 167 2.57 -13.31 0.32
CA THR A 167 1.19 -13.13 0.80
C THR A 167 1.13 -12.01 1.82
N TYR A 168 0.19 -11.09 1.63
CA TYR A 168 -0.18 -10.07 2.60
C TYR A 168 -1.42 -10.53 3.35
N MET A 169 -1.27 -10.89 4.61
CA MET A 169 -2.37 -11.21 5.50
C MET A 169 -2.92 -9.92 6.08
N VAL A 170 -4.19 -9.63 5.78
CA VAL A 170 -4.94 -8.48 6.26
C VAL A 170 -5.93 -8.98 7.30
N LYS A 171 -5.76 -8.58 8.56
CA LYS A 171 -6.66 -8.94 9.65
C LYS A 171 -7.38 -7.71 10.18
N PHE A 172 -8.68 -7.64 9.96
CA PHE A 172 -9.52 -6.50 10.38
C PHE A 172 -9.89 -6.56 11.85
N GLU A 173 -10.17 -5.39 12.43
CA GLU A 173 -10.79 -5.27 13.74
C GLU A 173 -12.23 -5.81 13.73
N ASP A 174 -12.69 -6.37 14.85
CA ASP A 174 -14.01 -7.03 14.96
C ASP A 174 -15.17 -6.14 14.51
N PHE A 175 -15.10 -4.86 14.89
CA PHE A 175 -16.16 -3.90 14.57
C PHE A 175 -16.25 -3.57 13.08
N VAL A 176 -15.19 -3.79 12.30
CA VAL A 176 -15.22 -3.59 10.84
C VAL A 176 -16.13 -4.62 10.20
N ILE A 177 -15.98 -5.89 10.59
CA ILE A 177 -16.82 -7.00 10.10
C ILE A 177 -18.26 -6.82 10.59
N ALA A 178 -18.45 -6.47 11.86
CA ALA A 178 -19.78 -6.22 12.41
C ALA A 178 -20.51 -5.10 11.67
N ARG A 179 -19.82 -3.99 11.37
CA ARG A 179 -20.36 -2.87 10.59
C ARG A 179 -20.71 -3.30 9.16
N ASP A 180 -19.84 -4.08 8.51
CA ASP A 180 -20.05 -4.49 7.12
C ASP A 180 -21.31 -5.37 6.99
N LYS A 181 -21.51 -6.33 7.91
CA LYS A 181 -22.73 -7.16 7.97
C LYS A 181 -24.01 -6.32 8.09
N GLN A 182 -24.01 -5.28 8.95
CA GLN A 182 -25.14 -4.38 9.09
C GLN A 182 -25.46 -3.56 7.82
N LEU A 183 -24.47 -3.34 6.96
CA LEU A 183 -24.63 -2.64 5.68
C LEU A 183 -25.09 -3.57 4.55
N GLU A 184 -24.99 -4.88 4.72
CA GLU A 184 -25.53 -5.88 3.77
C GLU A 184 -27.01 -6.17 4.00
N GLU A 185 -27.50 -6.01 5.23
CA GLU A 185 -28.91 -6.17 5.60
C GLU A 185 -29.82 -5.02 5.11
N LYS A 186 -29.24 -3.98 4.50
CA LYS A 186 -29.94 -2.80 3.94
C LYS A 186 -29.87 -2.77 2.42
#